data_AF-A0AAU9K978-F1
#
_entry.id   AF-A0AAU9K978-F1
#
_cell.length_a   1.000
_cell.length_b   1.000
_cell.length_c   1.000
_cell.angle_alpha   90.00
_cell.angle_beta   90.00
_cell.angle_gamma   90.00
#
_symmetry.space_group_name_H-M   'P 1'
#
loop_
_entity.id
_entity.type
_entity.pdbx_description
1 polymer ?
#
loop_
_entity_poly.entity_id
_entity_poly.type
_entity_poly.pdbx_seq_one_letter_code
_entity_poly.pdbx_strand_id
1 'polypeptide(L)'
;MLSEDQFFEAKSFLQVYKDAHRCLEQAARKKAAFDKYNAFYSKVKEGQDERELSFDTQGNLQPAVNFKSGFFLKLGQFVNKNVNSKLESLPNSYEALSSHLTGVIEDLKKEILTAKTKA
;
A
#
# COMPACT_ATOMS: atom_id res chain seq x y z
N MET A 1 50.53 12.00 -5.68
CA MET A 1 49.57 12.63 -4.74
C MET A 1 48.62 13.46 -5.58
N LEU A 2 47.31 13.31 -5.43
CA LEU A 2 46.35 14.11 -6.22
C LEU A 2 46.49 15.59 -5.85
N SER A 3 46.34 16.47 -6.84
CA SER A 3 46.27 17.92 -6.60
C SER A 3 44.96 18.30 -5.88
N GLU A 4 44.94 19.45 -5.21
CA GLU A 4 43.72 19.95 -4.54
C GLU A 4 42.56 20.13 -5.53
N ASP A 5 42.84 20.57 -6.76
CA ASP A 5 41.84 20.72 -7.82
C ASP A 5 41.23 19.37 -8.20
N GLN A 6 42.05 18.33 -8.37
CA GLN A 6 41.56 16.97 -8.63
C GLN A 6 40.72 16.42 -7.47
N PHE A 7 41.05 16.80 -6.23
CA PHE A 7 40.27 16.44 -5.04
C PHE A 7 38.91 17.16 -5.02
N PHE A 8 38.90 18.45 -5.39
CA PHE A 8 37.70 19.26 -5.47
C PHE A 8 36.74 18.78 -6.57
N GLU A 9 37.27 18.47 -7.75
CA GLU A 9 36.51 17.92 -8.87
C GLU A 9 35.90 16.56 -8.52
N ALA A 10 36.69 15.65 -7.92
CA ALA A 10 36.20 14.34 -7.49
C ALA A 10 35.08 14.45 -6.44
N LYS A 11 35.21 15.38 -5.48
CA LYS A 11 34.19 15.62 -4.46
C LYS A 11 32.90 16.17 -5.07
N SER A 12 33.03 17.14 -5.97
CA SER A 12 31.91 17.72 -6.71
C SER A 12 31.17 16.66 -7.53
N PHE A 13 31.91 15.79 -8.22
CA PHE A 13 31.34 14.68 -8.97
C PHE A 13 30.57 13.69 -8.08
N LEU A 14 31.17 13.26 -6.96
CA LEU A 14 30.53 12.35 -6.01
C LEU A 14 29.25 12.93 -5.43
N GLN A 15 29.21 14.25 -5.20
CA GLN A 15 28.03 14.93 -4.68
C GLN A 15 26.90 14.94 -5.71
N VAL A 16 27.18 15.30 -6.96
CA VAL A 16 26.19 15.25 -8.06
C VAL A 16 25.69 13.82 -8.28
N TYR A 17 26.58 12.83 -8.25
CA TYR A 17 26.21 11.42 -8.39
C TYR A 17 25.27 10.96 -7.25
N LYS A 18 25.57 11.35 -6.00
CA LYS A 18 24.74 11.05 -4.85
C LYS A 18 23.34 11.67 -4.97
N ASP A 19 23.26 12.91 -5.44
CA ASP A 19 21.99 13.61 -5.62
C ASP A 19 21.16 12.98 -6.75
N ALA A 20 21.79 12.61 -7.86
CA ALA A 20 21.14 11.87 -8.94
C ALA A 20 20.62 10.50 -8.47
N HIS A 21 21.42 9.78 -7.68
CA HIS A 21 20.99 8.48 -7.14
C HIS A 21 19.79 8.62 -6.19
N ARG A 22 19.79 9.64 -5.32
CA ARG A 22 18.67 9.96 -4.44
C ARG A 22 17.41 10.33 -5.24
N CYS A 23 17.56 11.08 -6.32
CA CYS A 23 16.46 11.43 -7.22
C CYS A 23 15.84 10.18 -7.86
N LEU A 24 16.67 9.26 -8.38
CA LEU A 24 16.20 7.99 -8.94
C LEU A 24 15.46 7.14 -7.90
N GLU A 25 15.97 7.06 -6.68
CA GLU A 25 15.32 6.33 -5.60
C GLU A 25 13.94 6.92 -5.28
N GLN A 26 13.83 8.25 -5.20
CA GLN A 26 12.55 8.93 -4.98
C GLN A 26 11.58 8.72 -6.14
N ALA A 27 12.05 8.78 -7.39
CA ALA A 27 11.24 8.53 -8.57
C ALA A 27 10.72 7.09 -8.59
N ALA A 28 11.57 6.11 -8.28
CA ALA A 28 11.18 4.71 -8.18
C ALA A 28 10.13 4.49 -7.07
N ARG A 29 10.32 5.07 -5.88
CA ARG A 29 9.35 5.02 -4.79
C ARG A 29 8.01 5.64 -5.18
N LYS A 30 8.02 6.80 -5.84
CA LYS A 30 6.80 7.46 -6.35
C LYS A 30 6.09 6.63 -7.41
N LYS A 31 6.82 6.05 -8.36
CA LYS A 31 6.25 5.18 -9.40
C LYS A 31 5.63 3.92 -8.80
N ALA A 32 6.32 3.26 -7.87
CA ALA A 32 5.79 2.09 -7.19
C ALA A 32 4.51 2.41 -6.39
N ALA A 33 4.48 3.57 -5.71
CA ALA A 33 3.26 4.04 -5.04
C ALA A 33 2.13 4.28 -6.04
N PHE A 34 2.40 5.00 -7.13
CA PHE A 34 1.42 5.26 -8.19
C PHE A 34 0.86 3.96 -8.78
N ASP A 35 1.72 2.99 -9.10
CA ASP A 35 1.30 1.70 -9.64
C ASP A 35 0.42 0.92 -8.65
N LYS A 36 0.78 0.95 -7.36
CA LYS A 36 -0.02 0.33 -6.30
C LYS A 36 -1.41 0.96 -6.21
N TYR A 37 -1.51 2.30 -6.23
CA TYR A 37 -2.79 2.99 -6.21
C TYR A 37 -3.60 2.70 -7.48
N ASN A 38 -2.97 2.74 -8.65
CA ASN A 38 -3.63 2.48 -9.91
C ASN A 38 -4.21 1.05 -9.97
N ALA A 39 -3.45 0.05 -9.51
CA ALA A 39 -3.92 -1.32 -9.42
C ALA A 39 -5.13 -1.45 -8.47
N PHE A 40 -5.09 -0.77 -7.32
CA PHE A 40 -6.22 -0.73 -6.40
C PHE A 40 -7.47 -0.10 -7.04
N TYR A 41 -7.33 1.08 -7.66
CA TYR A 41 -8.45 1.75 -8.31
C TYR A 41 -9.02 0.95 -9.49
N SER A 42 -8.18 0.26 -10.26
CA SER A 42 -8.65 -0.67 -11.30
C SER A 42 -9.55 -1.75 -10.69
N LYS A 43 -9.13 -2.36 -9.58
CA LYS A 43 -9.94 -3.37 -8.89
C LYS A 43 -11.24 -2.84 -8.32
N VAL A 44 -11.23 -1.63 -7.75
CA VAL A 44 -12.45 -0.97 -7.28
C VAL A 44 -13.40 -0.74 -8.46
N LYS A 45 -12.90 -0.22 -9.58
CA LYS A 45 -13.69 0.03 -10.79
C LYS A 45 -14.27 -1.27 -11.36
N GLU A 46 -13.46 -2.33 -11.48
CA GLU A 46 -13.93 -3.67 -11.86
C GLU A 46 -15.07 -4.15 -10.95
N GLY A 47 -14.90 -4.02 -9.62
CA GLY A 47 -15.94 -4.39 -8.66
C GLY A 47 -17.22 -3.54 -8.76
N GLN A 48 -17.12 -2.28 -9.18
CA GLN A 48 -18.29 -1.45 -9.46
C GLN A 48 -19.00 -1.89 -10.75
N ASP A 49 -18.24 -2.11 -11.81
CA ASP A 49 -18.75 -2.56 -13.11
C ASP A 49 -19.46 -3.92 -12.98
N GLU A 50 -18.92 -4.82 -12.15
CA GLU A 50 -19.49 -6.13 -11.83
C GLU A 50 -20.63 -6.09 -10.80
N ARG A 51 -20.94 -4.90 -10.25
CA ARG A 51 -21.92 -4.67 -9.19
C ARG A 51 -21.63 -5.46 -7.90
N GLU A 52 -20.36 -5.72 -7.60
CA GLU A 52 -19.93 -6.20 -6.29
C GLU A 52 -19.95 -5.08 -5.24
N LEU A 53 -19.56 -3.87 -5.63
CA LEU A 53 -19.48 -2.70 -4.76
C LEU A 53 -20.25 -1.51 -5.35
N SER A 54 -20.72 -0.61 -4.49
CA SER A 54 -21.26 0.69 -4.90
C SER A 54 -20.86 1.76 -3.89
N PHE A 55 -21.04 3.03 -4.26
CA PHE A 55 -20.91 4.15 -3.32
C PHE A 55 -22.30 4.68 -2.99
N ASP A 56 -22.53 4.96 -1.71
CA ASP A 56 -23.73 5.68 -1.28
C ASP A 56 -23.66 7.18 -1.66
N THR A 57 -24.72 7.92 -1.35
CA THR A 57 -24.80 9.37 -1.61
C THR A 57 -23.81 10.21 -0.79
N GLN A 58 -23.19 9.63 0.25
CA GLN A 58 -22.16 10.27 1.08
C GLN A 58 -20.74 9.90 0.62
N GLY A 59 -20.61 9.04 -0.40
CA GLY A 59 -19.34 8.55 -0.91
C GLY A 59 -18.75 7.38 -0.12
N ASN A 60 -19.53 6.74 0.76
CA ASN A 60 -19.08 5.55 1.48
C ASN A 60 -19.23 4.30 0.61
N LEU A 61 -18.28 3.37 0.72
CA LEU A 61 -18.31 2.09 0.03
C LEU A 61 -19.35 1.17 0.69
N GLN A 62 -20.26 0.59 -0.11
CA GLN A 62 -21.26 -0.36 0.36
C GLN A 62 -21.37 -1.59 -0.57
N PRO A 63 -21.76 -2.77 -0.04
CA PRO A 63 -22.05 -3.94 -0.87
C PRO A 63 -23.13 -3.67 -1.92
N ALA A 64 -22.94 -4.15 -3.15
CA ALA A 64 -23.95 -4.09 -4.20
C ALA A 64 -24.57 -5.47 -4.48
N VAL A 65 -25.44 -5.55 -5.49
CA VAL A 65 -26.33 -6.70 -5.75
C VAL A 65 -25.57 -8.02 -5.91
N ASN A 66 -24.37 -8.00 -6.48
CA ASN A 66 -23.56 -9.19 -6.78
C ASN A 66 -22.45 -9.45 -5.75
N PHE A 67 -22.49 -8.83 -4.57
CA PHE A 67 -21.50 -9.05 -3.52
C PHE A 67 -21.44 -10.50 -2.99
N LYS A 68 -22.29 -11.43 -3.45
CA LYS A 68 -22.45 -12.77 -2.86
C LYS A 68 -21.39 -13.81 -3.25
N SER A 69 -20.55 -13.59 -4.26
CA SER A 69 -19.53 -14.57 -4.68
C SER A 69 -18.22 -13.97 -5.18
N GLY A 70 -18.07 -12.66 -5.03
CA GLY A 70 -17.06 -11.85 -5.69
C GLY A 70 -15.67 -11.83 -5.06
N PHE A 71 -14.74 -11.14 -5.73
CA PHE A 71 -13.40 -10.88 -5.20
C PHE A 71 -13.46 -10.13 -3.86
N PHE A 72 -14.31 -9.11 -3.77
CA PHE A 72 -14.40 -8.26 -2.57
C PHE A 72 -15.08 -8.96 -1.39
N LEU A 73 -15.99 -9.91 -1.65
CA LEU A 73 -16.54 -10.76 -0.59
C LEU A 73 -15.47 -11.66 0.01
N LYS A 74 -14.68 -12.34 -0.83
CA LYS A 74 -13.60 -13.21 -0.37
C LYS A 74 -12.55 -12.41 0.40
N LEU A 75 -12.23 -11.21 -0.07
CA LEU A 75 -11.36 -10.27 0.64
C LEU A 75 -11.94 -9.89 2.00
N GLY A 76 -13.23 -9.50 2.05
CA GLY A 76 -13.93 -9.15 3.27
C GLY A 76 -14.00 -10.31 4.27
N GLN A 77 -14.30 -11.52 3.80
CA GLN A 77 -14.30 -12.73 4.64
C GLN A 77 -12.90 -13.05 5.20
N PHE A 78 -11.86 -12.90 4.39
CA PHE A 78 -10.48 -13.11 4.81
C PHE A 78 -10.06 -12.11 5.89
N VAL A 79 -10.34 -10.82 5.67
CA VAL A 79 -10.08 -9.78 6.66
C VAL A 79 -10.92 -10.02 7.92
N ASN A 80 -12.19 -10.36 7.76
CA ASN A 80 -13.09 -10.59 8.89
C ASN A 80 -12.62 -11.75 9.78
N LYS A 81 -12.18 -12.84 9.15
CA LYS A 81 -11.73 -14.04 9.84
C LYS A 81 -10.41 -13.82 10.59
N ASN A 82 -9.50 -13.04 10.01
CA ASN A 82 -8.12 -13.01 10.47
C ASN A 82 -7.76 -11.74 11.26
N VAL A 83 -8.44 -10.60 11.02
CA VAL A 83 -7.97 -9.28 11.51
C VAL A 83 -9.09 -8.37 12.03
N ASN A 84 -10.38 -8.72 11.90
CA ASN A 84 -11.51 -7.84 12.28
C ASN A 84 -11.44 -7.32 13.71
N SER A 85 -11.11 -8.19 14.66
CA SER A 85 -11.04 -7.84 16.09
C SER A 85 -10.04 -6.72 16.40
N LYS A 86 -9.03 -6.57 15.54
CA LYS A 86 -8.06 -5.47 15.62
C LYS A 86 -8.59 -4.21 14.93
N LEU A 87 -9.42 -4.33 13.90
CA LEU A 87 -9.99 -3.18 13.20
C LEU A 87 -11.13 -2.50 14.00
N GLU A 88 -11.81 -3.22 14.88
CA GLU A 88 -12.89 -2.66 15.71
C GLU A 88 -12.36 -1.85 16.93
N SER A 89 -11.07 -2.02 17.28
CA SER A 89 -10.43 -1.36 18.42
C SER A 89 -9.49 -0.23 17.98
N LEU A 90 -10.00 0.71 17.18
CA LEU A 90 -9.19 1.83 16.70
C LEU A 90 -8.84 2.80 17.84
N PRO A 91 -7.55 3.11 18.04
CA PRO A 91 -7.13 4.10 19.02
C PRO A 91 -7.58 5.52 18.63
N ASN A 92 -7.90 6.34 19.62
CA ASN A 92 -8.35 7.72 19.39
C ASN A 92 -7.21 8.72 19.10
N SER A 93 -5.95 8.32 19.26
CA SER A 93 -4.79 9.20 18.98
C SER A 93 -4.08 8.76 17.69
N TYR A 94 -3.57 9.74 16.93
CA TYR A 94 -2.90 9.50 15.65
C TYR A 94 -1.69 8.56 15.77
N GLU A 95 -0.85 8.76 16.79
CA GLU A 95 0.35 7.93 17.00
C GLU A 95 -0.02 6.48 17.32
N ALA A 96 -1.02 6.27 18.18
CA ALA A 96 -1.50 4.93 18.50
C ALA A 96 -2.20 4.29 17.29
N LEU A 97 -2.98 5.05 16.53
CA LEU A 97 -3.63 4.59 15.30
C LEU A 97 -2.60 4.15 14.24
N SER A 98 -1.55 4.95 14.02
CA SER A 98 -0.49 4.63 13.05
C SER A 98 0.23 3.33 13.42
N SER A 99 0.60 3.17 14.70
CA SER A 99 1.24 1.95 15.19
C SER A 99 0.33 0.73 15.06
N HIS A 100 -0.95 0.90 15.43
CA HIS A 100 -1.97 -0.14 15.36
C HIS A 100 -2.23 -0.61 13.92
N LEU A 101 -2.38 0.33 12.98
CA LEU A 101 -2.54 0.02 11.56
C LEU A 101 -1.31 -0.68 10.99
N THR A 102 -0.10 -0.31 11.44
CA THR A 102 1.14 -1.00 11.05
C THR A 102 1.12 -2.46 11.50
N GLY A 103 0.68 -2.73 12.74
CA GLY A 103 0.50 -4.10 13.24
C GLY A 103 -0.51 -4.91 12.42
N VAL A 104 -1.67 -4.33 12.11
CA VAL A 104 -2.69 -4.94 11.23
C VAL A 104 -2.10 -5.27 9.86
N ILE A 105 -1.32 -4.37 9.26
CA ILE A 105 -0.67 -4.60 7.96
C ILE A 105 0.31 -5.77 8.01
N GLU A 106 1.13 -5.87 9.05
CA GLU A 106 2.10 -6.97 9.19
C GLU A 106 1.41 -8.32 9.41
N ASP A 107 0.33 -8.36 10.18
CA ASP A 107 -0.46 -9.57 10.35
C ASP A 107 -1.12 -10.00 9.03
N LEU A 108 -1.71 -9.06 8.28
CA LEU A 108 -2.24 -9.34 6.95
C LEU A 108 -1.17 -9.90 6.01
N LYS A 109 0.05 -9.36 6.02
CA LYS A 109 1.15 -9.88 5.20
C LYS A 109 1.49 -11.33 5.56
N LYS A 110 1.57 -11.66 6.85
CA LYS A 110 1.84 -13.03 7.33
C LYS A 110 0.73 -13.99 6.93
N GLU A 111 -0.52 -13.58 7.10
CA GLU A 111 -1.69 -14.40 6.72
C GLU A 111 -1.76 -14.62 5.21
N ILE A 112 -1.48 -13.60 4.40
CA ILE A 112 -1.40 -13.72 2.93
C ILE A 112 -0.28 -14.70 2.55
N LEU A 113 0.90 -14.61 3.17
CA LEU A 113 2.01 -15.51 2.90
C LEU A 113 1.64 -16.96 3.24
N THR A 114 0.99 -17.17 4.39
CA THR A 114 0.52 -18.50 4.83
C THR A 114 -0.56 -19.07 3.92
N ALA A 115 -1.47 -18.23 3.43
CA ALA A 115 -2.49 -18.64 2.47
C ALA A 115 -1.87 -19.05 1.12
N LYS A 116 -0.84 -18.32 0.67
CA LYS A 116 -0.12 -18.63 -0.58
C LYS A 116 0.71 -19.91 -0.51
N THR A 117 1.20 -20.30 0.66
CA THR A 117 1.97 -21.55 0.82
C THR A 117 1.09 -22.79 1.02
N LYS A 118 -0.19 -22.60 1.37
CA LYS A 118 -1.18 -23.69 1.53
C LYS A 118 -2.01 -23.97 0.27
N ALA A 119 -1.99 -23.06 -0.71
CA ALA A 119 -2.71 -23.16 -1.98
C ALA A 119 -1.82 -23.78 -3.06
#